data_AF-A0A395IHL2-F1
#
_entry.id   AF-A0A395IHL2-F1
#
_cell.length_a   1.000
_cell.length_b   1.000
_cell.length_c   1.000
_cell.angle_alpha   90.00
_cell.angle_beta   90.00
_cell.angle_gamma   90.00
#
_symmetry.space_group_name_H-M   'P 1'
#
loop_
_entity.id
_entity.type
_entity.pdbx_description
1 polymer ?
#
loop_
_entity_poly.entity_id
_entity_poly.type
_entity_poly.pdbx_seq_one_letter_code
_entity_poly.pdbx_strand_id
1 'polypeptide(L)'
;MKREDGRIQTYTIDICQAIVKKGFYECPGGTRVCGITHVINEEEGSDATQQIVPFAGELENYGGGPLNAKLERLSNSKAHSDADKEGLRIELGGGFIGRGKDKRPQKAIVEFICDANRTGLENLLDKDKGDADILRLTWRTKHACENGPKDDKEDKKSSHWGFFTWFIIVAFLFNGRLFNIRLLAQLQQIWRTGLGSASSWRYDPRRSILTKGLV
;
A
#
# COMPACT_ATOMS: atom_id res chain seq x y z
N MET A 1 -10.61 15.45 2.55
CA MET A 1 -11.06 16.56 1.70
C MET A 1 -11.63 17.65 2.61
N LYS A 2 -10.91 18.75 2.85
CA LYS A 2 -11.43 19.87 3.66
C LYS A 2 -12.13 20.84 2.71
N ARG A 3 -13.44 21.06 2.91
CA ARG A 3 -14.19 22.15 2.29
C ARG A 3 -14.13 23.35 3.24
N GLU A 4 -13.29 24.32 2.95
CA GLU A 4 -13.38 25.65 3.56
C GLU A 4 -13.92 26.56 2.44
N ASP A 5 -15.15 27.05 2.57
CA ASP A 5 -15.70 28.15 1.74
C ASP A 5 -15.65 27.92 0.22
N GLY A 6 -16.31 26.85 -0.26
CA GLY A 6 -16.39 26.52 -1.70
C GLY A 6 -15.08 26.08 -2.36
N ARG A 7 -13.96 26.06 -1.62
CA ARG A 7 -12.64 25.66 -2.13
C ARG A 7 -12.29 24.22 -1.79
N ILE A 8 -11.90 23.46 -2.80
CA ILE A 8 -11.37 22.10 -2.67
C ILE A 8 -9.88 22.14 -2.98
N GLN A 9 -9.07 21.77 -1.98
CA GLN A 9 -7.62 21.62 -2.15
C GLN A 9 -7.23 20.15 -2.21
N THR A 10 -6.62 19.76 -3.32
CA THR A 10 -6.09 18.42 -3.56
C THR A 10 -4.57 18.49 -3.59
N TYR A 11 -3.93 17.55 -2.91
CA TYR A 11 -2.48 17.46 -2.85
C TYR A 11 -2.06 16.11 -3.41
N THR A 12 -1.12 16.14 -4.34
CA THR A 12 -0.54 14.97 -4.98
C THR A 12 0.94 14.94 -4.65
N ILE A 13 1.40 13.80 -4.13
CA ILE A 13 2.78 13.60 -3.72
C ILE A 13 3.31 12.30 -4.31
N ASP A 14 4.44 12.39 -4.99
CA ASP A 14 5.25 11.25 -5.42
C ASP A 14 6.72 11.56 -5.05
N ILE A 15 7.26 10.74 -4.16
CA ILE A 15 8.59 10.98 -3.57
C ILE A 15 9.69 10.40 -4.45
N CYS A 16 9.39 9.26 -5.10
CA CYS A 16 10.37 8.49 -5.85
C CYS A 16 10.44 8.93 -7.31
N GLN A 17 9.29 9.33 -7.88
CA GLN A 17 9.19 9.66 -9.29
C GLN A 17 8.58 11.06 -9.49
N ALA A 18 9.06 11.77 -10.52
CA ALA A 18 8.45 13.03 -10.91
C ALA A 18 7.05 12.79 -11.49
N ILE A 19 6.11 13.65 -11.10
CA ILE A 19 4.74 13.66 -11.64
C ILE A 19 4.82 14.04 -13.12
N VAL A 20 4.24 13.18 -13.96
CA VAL A 20 4.14 13.41 -15.40
C VAL A 20 3.03 14.43 -15.65
N LYS A 21 3.36 15.51 -16.36
CA LYS A 21 2.37 16.50 -16.81
C LYS A 21 1.44 15.88 -17.84
N LYS A 22 0.14 15.80 -17.56
CA LYS A 22 -0.87 15.29 -18.52
C LYS A 22 -1.70 16.41 -19.15
N GLY A 23 -1.86 17.56 -18.48
CA GLY A 23 -2.63 18.70 -19.00
C GLY A 23 -2.08 20.09 -18.67
N PHE A 24 -2.87 21.11 -19.00
CA PHE A 24 -2.60 22.52 -18.65
C PHE A 24 -3.00 22.87 -17.22
N TYR A 25 -4.02 22.20 -16.67
CA TYR A 25 -4.53 22.39 -15.31
C TYR A 25 -3.80 21.53 -14.27
N GLU A 26 -2.54 21.19 -14.55
CA GLU A 26 -1.73 20.30 -13.74
C GLU A 26 -0.36 20.91 -13.46
N CYS A 27 0.30 20.40 -12.43
CA CYS A 27 1.65 20.83 -12.11
C CYS A 27 2.62 20.59 -13.28
N PRO A 28 3.63 21.47 -13.44
CA PRO A 28 4.66 21.29 -14.46
C PRO A 28 5.40 19.97 -14.27
N GLY A 29 5.93 19.43 -15.37
CA GLY A 29 6.73 18.19 -15.34
C GLY A 29 7.96 18.37 -14.43
N GLY A 30 8.36 17.31 -13.73
CA GLY A 30 9.44 17.39 -12.73
C GLY A 30 8.95 17.71 -11.32
N THR A 31 7.68 18.07 -11.13
CA THR A 31 7.07 18.27 -9.80
C THR A 31 6.96 16.94 -9.07
N ARG A 32 7.35 16.89 -7.80
CA ARG A 32 7.16 15.75 -6.90
C ARG A 32 6.04 15.97 -5.89
N VAL A 33 5.86 17.22 -5.47
CA VAL A 33 4.78 17.61 -4.55
C VAL A 33 3.99 18.76 -5.16
N CYS A 34 2.71 18.53 -5.40
CA CYS A 34 1.80 19.43 -6.07
C CYS A 34 0.55 19.69 -5.22
N GLY A 35 0.12 20.95 -5.12
CA GLY A 35 -1.18 21.32 -4.60
C GLY A 35 -2.01 22.01 -5.68
N ILE A 36 -3.26 21.58 -5.85
CA ILE A 36 -4.22 22.18 -6.77
C ILE A 36 -5.45 22.58 -5.97
N THR A 37 -5.84 23.85 -6.14
CA THR A 37 -7.03 24.42 -5.51
C THR A 37 -8.09 24.70 -6.57
N HIS A 38 -9.26 24.11 -6.38
CA HIS A 38 -10.46 24.34 -7.18
C HIS A 38 -11.43 25.21 -6.38
N VAL A 39 -12.11 26.13 -7.05
CA VAL A 39 -13.26 26.87 -6.51
C VAL A 39 -14.49 26.34 -7.22
N ILE A 40 -15.46 25.87 -6.44
CA ILE A 40 -16.76 25.45 -6.95
C ILE A 40 -17.74 26.57 -6.59
N ASN A 41 -18.28 27.24 -7.61
CA ASN A 41 -19.39 28.15 -7.42
C ASN A 41 -20.69 27.35 -7.56
N GLU A 42 -21.38 27.11 -6.44
CA GLU A 42 -22.60 26.30 -6.42
C GLU A 42 -23.76 26.94 -7.20
N GLU A 43 -23.74 28.27 -7.39
CA GLU A 43 -24.81 29.01 -8.07
C GLU A 43 -24.75 28.91 -9.61
N GLU A 44 -23.56 28.74 -10.19
CA GLU A 44 -23.34 28.76 -11.64
C GLU A 44 -22.86 27.41 -12.19
N GLY A 45 -22.61 26.44 -11.31
CA GLY A 45 -22.12 25.10 -11.69
C GLY A 45 -20.72 25.11 -12.33
N SER A 46 -19.95 26.18 -12.15
CA SER A 46 -18.60 26.34 -12.72
C SER A 46 -17.52 25.82 -11.76
N ASP A 47 -16.64 24.94 -12.27
CA ASP A 47 -15.40 24.50 -11.61
C ASP A 47 -14.24 25.25 -12.25
N ALA A 48 -13.61 26.14 -11.47
CA ALA A 48 -12.43 26.89 -11.90
C ALA A 48 -11.22 26.49 -11.06
N THR A 49 -10.14 26.07 -11.74
CA THR A 49 -8.84 25.89 -11.11
C THR A 49 -8.29 27.25 -10.69
N GLN A 50 -8.32 27.54 -9.39
CA GLN A 50 -7.91 28.81 -8.84
C GLN A 50 -6.40 28.92 -8.73
N GLN A 51 -5.72 27.84 -8.32
CA GLN A 51 -4.29 27.88 -8.07
C GLN A 51 -3.62 26.52 -8.21
N ILE A 52 -2.47 26.51 -8.88
CA ILE A 52 -1.57 25.36 -8.97
C ILE A 52 -0.25 25.77 -8.30
N VAL A 53 0.15 25.03 -7.26
CA VAL A 53 1.37 25.30 -6.50
C VAL A 53 2.27 24.06 -6.53
N PRO A 54 3.40 24.11 -7.26
CA PRO A 54 4.42 23.08 -7.18
C PRO A 54 5.30 23.35 -5.95
N PHE A 55 5.09 22.58 -4.88
CA PHE A 55 5.82 22.75 -3.60
C PHE A 55 7.24 22.21 -3.63
N ALA A 56 7.50 21.17 -4.43
CA ALA A 56 8.84 20.59 -4.57
C ALA A 56 8.99 19.84 -5.90
N GLY A 57 10.21 19.84 -6.44
CA GLY A 57 10.53 19.16 -7.69
C GLY A 57 11.73 19.75 -8.42
N GLU A 58 12.01 19.20 -9.60
CA GLU A 58 13.03 19.69 -10.53
C GLU A 58 12.40 20.75 -11.43
N LEU A 59 12.43 22.02 -10.99
CA LEU A 59 11.61 23.08 -11.55
C LEU A 59 12.41 24.23 -12.16
N GLU A 60 13.72 24.05 -12.39
CA GLU A 60 14.60 25.06 -12.98
C GLU A 60 14.06 25.62 -14.30
N ASN A 61 13.53 24.73 -15.15
CA ASN A 61 12.94 25.09 -16.44
C ASN A 61 11.54 25.74 -16.35
N TYR A 62 10.93 25.75 -15.16
CA TYR A 62 9.57 26.26 -14.92
C TYR A 62 9.55 27.48 -14.00
N GLY A 63 10.73 28.08 -13.76
CA GLY A 63 10.86 29.22 -12.87
C GLY A 63 10.86 28.85 -11.40
N GLY A 64 11.14 27.60 -11.03
CA GLY A 64 11.46 27.17 -9.68
C GLY A 64 12.97 27.07 -9.46
N GLY A 65 13.40 26.08 -8.66
CA GLY A 65 14.80 25.71 -8.48
C GLY A 65 15.03 24.21 -8.67
N PRO A 66 16.27 23.73 -8.52
CA PRO A 66 16.57 22.31 -8.54
C PRO A 66 15.95 21.60 -7.34
N LEU A 67 15.71 20.31 -7.48
CA LEU A 67 15.27 19.48 -6.37
C LEU A 67 16.39 19.35 -5.34
N ASN A 68 16.17 19.93 -4.16
CA ASN A 68 17.05 19.79 -3.01
C ASN A 68 16.39 18.85 -2.01
N ALA A 69 16.66 17.55 -2.14
CA ALA A 69 16.15 16.53 -1.22
C ALA A 69 17.12 16.35 -0.06
N LYS A 70 16.64 16.52 1.18
CA LYS A 70 17.39 16.19 2.40
C LYS A 70 16.67 15.08 3.14
N LEU A 71 17.44 14.08 3.56
CA LEU A 71 16.95 12.90 4.24
C LEU A 71 17.56 12.83 5.64
N GLU A 72 16.71 12.83 6.66
CA GLU A 72 17.14 12.78 8.06
C GLU A 72 16.37 11.71 8.82
N ARG A 73 17.07 10.90 9.62
CA ARG A 73 16.42 9.92 10.51
C ARG A 73 15.84 10.65 11.71
N LEU A 74 14.55 10.44 12.02
CA LEU A 74 13.89 11.10 13.16
C LEU A 74 14.60 10.77 14.47
N SER A 75 15.04 9.53 14.66
CA SER A 75 15.75 9.06 15.86
C SER A 75 17.08 9.79 16.15
N ASN A 76 17.65 10.51 15.17
CA ASN A 76 18.88 11.30 15.35
C ASN A 76 18.61 12.82 15.43
N SER A 77 17.35 13.25 15.44
CA SER A 77 16.99 14.67 15.50
C SER A 77 17.28 15.23 16.88
N LYS A 78 18.15 16.23 16.97
CA LYS A 78 18.43 16.99 18.21
C LYS A 78 17.24 17.88 18.62
N ALA A 79 16.07 17.29 18.87
CA ALA A 79 14.89 17.98 19.37
C ALA A 79 14.25 17.16 20.50
N HIS A 80 14.24 17.74 21.69
CA HIS A 80 13.90 17.12 22.98
C HIS A 80 12.43 16.63 23.13
N SER A 81 11.67 16.49 22.03
CA SER A 81 10.28 16.01 21.99
C SER A 81 10.04 14.80 21.06
N ASP A 82 11.02 14.44 20.23
CA ASP A 82 10.87 13.42 19.17
C ASP A 82 11.92 12.30 19.23
N ALA A 83 12.74 12.26 20.28
CA ALA A 83 13.76 11.23 20.48
C ALA A 83 13.19 9.79 20.53
N ASP A 84 11.92 9.65 20.92
CA ASP A 84 11.24 8.36 21.05
C ASP A 84 10.45 7.96 19.78
N LYS A 85 10.46 8.80 18.73
CA LYS A 85 9.72 8.53 17.49
C LYS A 85 10.67 7.96 16.43
N GLU A 86 10.47 6.69 16.14
CA GLU A 86 11.12 5.98 15.04
C GLU A 86 10.52 6.44 13.70
N GLY A 87 11.37 6.82 12.73
CA GLY A 87 10.89 7.34 11.45
C GLY A 87 11.93 8.08 10.60
N LEU A 88 11.45 8.67 9.51
CA LEU A 88 12.24 9.37 8.49
C LEU A 88 11.63 10.73 8.12
N ARG A 89 12.41 11.80 8.11
CA ARG A 89 12.00 13.13 7.64
C ARG A 89 12.66 13.40 6.30
N ILE A 90 11.86 13.79 5.33
CA ILE A 90 12.32 14.19 4.00
C ILE A 90 11.96 15.66 3.79
N GLU A 91 12.95 16.49 3.55
CA GLU A 91 12.72 17.86 3.06
C GLU A 91 12.93 17.87 1.55
N LEU A 92 11.93 18.29 0.80
CA LEU A 92 11.95 18.40 -0.66
C LEU A 92 11.82 19.88 -1.04
N GLY A 93 12.85 20.42 -1.69
CA GLY A 93 12.86 21.80 -2.20
C GLY A 93 12.58 21.93 -3.69
N GLY A 94 12.76 23.15 -4.21
CA GLY A 94 12.66 23.47 -5.64
C GLY A 94 11.35 24.11 -6.06
N GLY A 95 10.33 24.07 -5.20
CA GLY A 95 9.03 24.69 -5.45
C GLY A 95 9.04 26.21 -5.35
N PHE A 96 7.93 26.81 -5.79
CA PHE A 96 7.74 28.25 -5.72
C PHE A 96 6.25 28.63 -5.73
N ILE A 97 5.95 29.81 -5.20
CA ILE A 97 4.62 30.43 -5.26
C ILE A 97 4.77 31.89 -5.68
N GLY A 98 3.77 32.40 -6.40
CA GLY A 98 3.77 33.77 -6.92
C GLY A 98 4.48 33.92 -8.27
N ARG A 99 4.51 35.15 -8.79
CA ARG A 99 5.10 35.49 -10.09
C ARG A 99 5.93 36.77 -9.97
N GLY A 100 6.99 36.89 -10.78
CA GLY A 100 7.81 38.10 -10.84
C GLY A 100 8.51 38.42 -9.51
N LYS A 101 8.25 39.61 -8.98
CA LYS A 101 8.89 40.14 -7.75
C LYS A 101 8.37 39.49 -6.47
N ASP A 102 7.16 38.94 -6.49
CA ASP A 102 6.53 38.27 -5.34
C ASP A 102 6.80 36.76 -5.31
N LYS A 103 7.74 36.28 -6.13
CA LYS A 103 8.12 34.87 -6.19
C LYS A 103 8.79 34.47 -4.88
N ARG A 104 8.19 33.52 -4.17
CA ARG A 104 8.74 32.95 -2.94
C ARG A 104 9.09 31.48 -3.16
N PRO A 105 10.26 31.02 -2.68
CA PRO A 105 10.59 29.60 -2.72
C PRO A 105 9.64 28.83 -1.81
N GLN A 106 9.26 27.62 -2.23
CA GLN A 106 8.44 26.70 -1.46
C GLN A 106 9.23 25.44 -1.16
N LYS A 107 8.87 24.79 -0.06
CA LYS A 107 9.40 23.47 0.31
C LYS A 107 8.31 22.59 0.90
N ALA A 108 8.44 21.29 0.70
CA ALA A 108 7.61 20.29 1.33
C ALA A 108 8.45 19.50 2.33
N ILE A 109 7.93 19.32 3.55
CA ILE A 109 8.51 18.47 4.58
C ILE A 109 7.56 17.30 4.78
N VAL A 110 8.06 16.10 4.57
CA VAL A 110 7.29 14.86 4.70
C VAL A 110 7.88 14.06 5.85
N GLU A 111 7.08 13.81 6.87
CA GLU A 111 7.46 13.08 8.07
C GLU A 111 6.84 11.70 8.06
N PHE A 112 7.67 10.69 7.86
CA PHE A 112 7.29 9.29 7.97
C PHE A 112 7.47 8.85 9.41
N ILE A 113 6.37 8.56 10.08
CA ILE A 113 6.35 8.06 11.46
C ILE A 113 6.07 6.56 11.44
N CYS A 114 6.90 5.78 12.12
CA CYS A 114 6.66 4.35 12.33
C CYS A 114 5.35 4.14 13.09
N ASP A 115 4.42 3.44 12.47
CA ASP A 115 3.21 2.92 13.11
C ASP A 115 2.96 1.51 12.58
N ALA A 116 3.32 0.51 13.38
CA ALA A 116 3.24 -0.90 12.99
C ALA A 116 1.81 -1.35 12.64
N ASN A 117 0.79 -0.67 13.18
CA ASN A 117 -0.62 -1.02 12.97
C ASN A 117 -1.22 -0.37 11.72
N ARG A 118 -0.42 0.42 10.99
CA ARG A 118 -0.89 1.23 9.87
C ARG A 118 -0.18 0.84 8.59
N THR A 119 -0.97 0.60 7.55
CA THR A 119 -0.43 0.28 6.22
C THR A 119 0.18 1.50 5.55
N GLY A 120 -0.30 2.70 5.89
CA GLY A 120 0.02 3.93 5.17
C GLY A 120 -0.89 4.17 3.96
N LEU A 121 -1.90 3.34 3.69
CA LEU A 121 -2.86 3.56 2.59
C LEU A 121 -4.11 4.33 3.04
N GLU A 122 -4.24 4.58 4.34
CA GLU A 122 -5.43 5.18 4.96
C GLU A 122 -5.66 6.68 4.66
N ASN A 123 -5.00 7.26 3.65
CA ASN A 123 -5.21 8.63 3.14
C ASN A 123 -5.19 9.74 4.21
N LEU A 124 -4.60 9.48 5.38
CA LEU A 124 -4.54 10.43 6.48
C LEU A 124 -3.20 11.15 6.47
N LEU A 125 -3.04 12.06 5.51
CA LEU A 125 -2.02 13.09 5.60
C LEU A 125 -2.52 14.14 6.58
N ASP A 126 -2.02 14.08 7.81
CA ASP A 126 -2.22 15.17 8.76
C ASP A 126 -1.43 16.37 8.21
N LYS A 127 -2.18 17.38 7.76
CA LYS A 127 -1.64 18.67 7.36
C LYS A 127 -1.68 19.59 8.55
N ASP A 128 -0.50 19.96 9.03
CA ASP A 128 -0.40 21.08 9.95
C ASP A 128 -0.60 22.38 9.17
N LYS A 129 -1.39 23.31 9.74
CA LYS A 129 -1.46 24.69 9.26
C LYS A 129 -0.13 25.38 9.57
N GLY A 130 0.90 25.05 8.81
CA GLY A 130 2.22 25.69 8.87
C GLY A 130 2.23 27.01 8.12
N ASP A 131 3.40 27.66 8.12
CA ASP A 131 3.67 28.85 7.32
C ASP A 131 3.26 28.62 5.86
N ALA A 132 2.71 29.65 5.21
CA ALA A 132 2.22 29.58 3.83
C ALA A 132 3.28 29.09 2.82
N ASP A 133 4.55 29.10 3.20
CA ASP A 133 5.69 28.72 2.37
C ASP A 133 6.18 27.27 2.55
N ILE A 134 5.68 26.56 3.57
CA ILE A 134 6.15 25.23 3.95
C ILE A 134 4.97 24.27 4.08
N LEU A 135 4.90 23.30 3.18
CA LEU A 135 3.92 22.23 3.28
C LEU A 135 4.45 21.12 4.20
N ARG A 136 3.87 20.98 5.40
CA ARG A 136 4.18 19.88 6.33
C ARG A 136 3.15 18.76 6.18
N LEU A 137 3.64 17.57 5.89
CA LEU A 137 2.83 16.36 5.73
C LEU A 137 3.34 15.30 6.69
N THR A 138 2.46 14.77 7.53
CA THR A 138 2.77 13.60 8.35
C THR A 138 2.13 12.34 7.76
N TRP A 139 2.93 11.29 7.58
CA TRP A 139 2.49 9.99 7.10
C TRP A 139 2.88 8.91 8.11
N ARG A 140 1.89 8.27 8.72
CA ARG A 140 2.11 7.11 9.60
C ARG A 140 2.06 5.81 8.80
N THR A 141 3.10 4.99 8.89
CA THR A 141 3.16 3.70 8.17
C THR A 141 4.12 2.73 8.84
N LYS A 142 3.82 1.43 8.77
CA LYS A 142 4.71 0.37 9.22
C LYS A 142 6.02 0.28 8.43
N HIS A 143 6.05 0.86 7.22
CA HIS A 143 7.25 0.90 6.38
C HIS A 143 8.31 1.90 6.86
N ALA A 144 7.93 2.82 7.76
CA ALA A 144 8.85 3.79 8.35
C ALA A 144 9.62 3.24 9.56
N CYS A 145 9.31 2.01 10.00
CA CYS A 145 10.00 1.34 11.09
C CYS A 145 11.35 0.76 10.62
N GLU A 146 12.39 0.90 11.43
CA GLU A 146 13.75 0.39 11.28
C GLU A 146 13.78 -1.13 11.08
N ASN A 147 12.87 -1.86 11.71
CA ASN A 147 12.74 -3.31 11.57
C ASN A 147 11.93 -3.75 10.33
N GLY A 148 11.58 -2.82 9.44
CA GLY A 148 10.74 -3.08 8.27
C GLY A 148 9.30 -3.46 8.65
N PRO A 149 8.43 -3.73 7.66
CA PRO A 149 7.09 -4.22 7.94
C PRO A 149 7.20 -5.56 8.68
N LYS A 150 6.78 -5.58 9.94
CA LYS A 150 6.40 -6.84 10.60
C LYS A 150 5.18 -7.32 9.83
N ASP A 151 5.40 -8.21 8.89
CA ASP A 151 4.30 -8.94 8.30
C ASP A 151 3.56 -9.60 9.48
N ASP A 152 2.25 -9.36 9.61
CA ASP A 152 1.36 -10.20 10.40
C ASP A 152 1.23 -11.59 9.72
N LYS A 153 2.34 -12.14 9.24
CA LYS A 153 2.53 -13.58 9.12
C LYS A 153 2.57 -14.08 10.55
N GLU A 154 1.37 -14.25 11.09
CA GLU A 154 0.97 -15.44 11.80
C GLU A 154 2.05 -16.51 11.60
N ASP A 155 2.76 -16.82 12.67
CA ASP A 155 3.77 -17.86 12.79
C ASP A 155 3.18 -19.22 12.40
N LYS A 156 2.84 -19.42 11.14
CA LYS A 156 2.71 -20.74 10.55
C LYS A 156 4.13 -21.21 10.31
N LYS A 157 4.77 -21.61 11.42
CA LYS A 157 5.81 -22.65 11.43
C LYS A 157 5.37 -23.69 10.42
N SER A 158 6.01 -23.72 9.26
CA SER A 158 5.90 -24.82 8.34
C SER A 158 6.40 -26.03 9.10
N SER A 159 5.46 -26.80 9.63
CA SER A 159 5.74 -28.02 10.36
C SER A 159 6.55 -28.92 9.43
N HIS A 160 7.79 -29.11 9.83
CA HIS A 160 8.82 -29.96 9.28
C HIS A 160 8.29 -31.41 9.19
N TRP A 161 7.56 -31.74 8.11
CA TRP A 161 7.03 -33.08 7.83
C TRP A 161 7.89 -33.85 6.82
N GLY A 162 9.18 -33.52 6.73
CA GLY A 162 10.16 -34.23 5.91
C GLY A 162 10.75 -35.48 6.56
N PHE A 163 10.56 -35.67 7.88
CA PHE A 163 11.17 -36.76 8.63
C PHE A 163 10.22 -37.95 8.86
N PHE A 164 8.94 -37.69 9.12
CA PHE A 164 7.98 -38.77 9.43
C PHE A 164 7.57 -39.58 8.19
N THR A 165 7.64 -39.01 6.99
CA THR A 165 7.37 -39.74 5.74
C THR A 165 8.42 -40.82 5.45
N TRP A 166 9.69 -40.58 5.81
CA TRP A 166 10.76 -41.56 5.62
C TRP A 166 10.53 -42.82 6.46
N PHE A 167 10.10 -42.68 7.72
CA PHE A 167 9.81 -43.84 8.58
C PHE A 167 8.64 -44.67 8.07
N ILE A 168 7.62 -44.04 7.47
CA ILE A 168 6.50 -44.76 6.87
C ILE A 168 6.97 -45.56 5.65
N ILE A 169 7.78 -44.97 4.76
CA ILE A 169 8.33 -45.66 3.58
C ILE A 169 9.26 -46.82 4.00
N VAL A 170 10.12 -46.60 5.00
CA VAL A 170 10.99 -47.64 5.56
C VAL A 170 10.18 -48.75 6.22
N ALA A 171 9.12 -48.44 6.98
CA ALA A 171 8.28 -49.47 7.60
C ALA A 171 7.59 -50.38 6.56
N PHE A 172 7.13 -49.84 5.43
CA PHE A 172 6.56 -50.65 4.34
C PHE A 172 7.60 -51.53 3.64
N LEU A 173 8.84 -51.07 3.49
CA LEU A 173 9.91 -51.85 2.86
C LEU A 173 10.46 -52.96 3.80
N PHE A 174 10.47 -52.75 5.11
CA PHE A 174 10.96 -53.72 6.09
C PHE A 174 9.90 -54.71 6.59
N ASN A 175 8.60 -54.35 6.63
CA ASN A 175 7.52 -55.26 7.04
C ASN A 175 6.92 -56.08 5.87
N GLY A 176 7.51 -56.00 4.66
CA GLY A 176 7.05 -56.68 3.46
C GLY A 176 7.26 -58.21 3.41
N ARG A 177 7.63 -58.89 4.51
CA ARG A 177 7.88 -60.34 4.49
C ARG A 177 7.20 -61.21 5.54
N LEU A 178 6.43 -60.65 6.48
CA LEU A 178 5.62 -61.45 7.41
C LEU A 178 4.38 -60.67 7.86
N PHE A 179 3.36 -60.58 6.99
CA PHE A 179 2.00 -60.42 7.47
C PHE A 179 1.09 -61.43 6.76
N ASN A 180 0.67 -62.41 7.56
CA ASN A 180 -0.15 -63.56 7.23
C ASN A 180 -1.30 -63.22 6.28
N ILE A 181 -1.34 -63.90 5.13
CA ILE A 181 -2.44 -63.94 4.14
C ILE A 181 -3.65 -64.74 4.70
N ARG A 182 -4.03 -64.52 5.96
CA ARG A 182 -5.18 -65.20 6.58
C ARG A 182 -6.18 -64.29 7.28
N LEU A 183 -5.99 -62.96 7.27
CA LEU A 183 -6.96 -62.01 7.81
C LEU A 183 -7.66 -61.12 6.75
N LEU A 184 -7.37 -61.32 5.46
CA LEU A 184 -8.07 -60.61 4.37
C LEU A 184 -9.26 -61.39 3.79
N ALA A 185 -9.44 -62.66 4.17
CA ALA A 185 -10.53 -63.51 3.68
C ALA A 185 -11.87 -63.36 4.42
N GLN A 186 -11.96 -62.50 5.46
CA GLN A 186 -13.19 -62.30 6.24
C GLN A 186 -13.82 -60.90 6.11
N LEU A 187 -13.09 -59.88 5.62
CA LEU A 187 -13.65 -58.51 5.50
C LEU A 187 -14.17 -58.15 4.10
N GLN A 188 -14.11 -59.08 3.14
CA GLN A 188 -14.65 -58.86 1.78
C GLN A 188 -16.16 -59.17 1.63
N GLN A 189 -16.88 -59.50 2.71
CA GLN A 189 -18.33 -59.75 2.67
C GLN A 189 -19.19 -58.61 3.25
N ILE A 190 -18.60 -57.56 3.83
CA ILE A 190 -19.37 -56.44 4.42
C ILE A 190 -19.49 -55.23 3.46
N TRP A 191 -18.62 -55.09 2.46
CA TRP A 191 -18.68 -53.98 1.50
C TRP A 191 -19.53 -54.23 0.25
N ARG A 192 -20.17 -55.41 0.11
CA ARG A 192 -20.99 -55.75 -1.06
C ARG A 192 -22.47 -55.36 -0.97
N THR A 193 -22.90 -54.77 0.14
CA THR A 193 -24.28 -54.29 0.33
C THR A 193 -24.27 -52.92 1.01
N GLY A 194 -23.93 -51.86 0.28
CA GLY A 194 -24.03 -50.53 0.88
C GLY A 194 -23.36 -49.41 0.12
N LEU A 195 -23.75 -49.15 -1.13
CA LEU A 195 -23.66 -47.80 -1.70
C LEU A 195 -24.63 -47.67 -2.87
N GLY A 196 -25.84 -47.22 -2.51
CA GLY A 196 -26.77 -46.65 -3.45
C GLY A 196 -26.25 -45.32 -4.00
N SER A 197 -26.64 -45.07 -5.25
CA SER A 197 -26.78 -43.78 -5.91
C SER A 197 -25.55 -42.88 -6.01
N ALA A 198 -24.76 -43.10 -7.06
CA ALA A 198 -23.84 -42.10 -7.60
C ALA A 198 -24.64 -41.03 -8.37
N SER A 199 -24.63 -39.79 -7.87
CA SER A 199 -25.10 -38.63 -8.65
C SER A 199 -23.95 -38.10 -9.51
N SER A 200 -24.16 -38.11 -10.83
CA SER A 200 -23.23 -37.64 -11.85
C SER A 200 -23.37 -36.13 -12.05
N TRP A 201 -22.33 -35.36 -11.73
CA TRP A 201 -22.25 -33.95 -12.12
C TRP A 201 -21.52 -33.81 -13.45
N ARG A 202 -22.18 -33.19 -14.43
CA ARG A 202 -21.58 -32.79 -15.72
C ARG A 202 -21.40 -31.27 -15.72
N TYR A 203 -20.20 -30.82 -16.09
CA TYR A 203 -19.86 -29.41 -16.22
C TYR A 203 -20.20 -28.92 -17.64
N ASP A 204 -21.06 -27.91 -17.76
CA ASP A 204 -21.47 -27.28 -19.02
C ASP A 204 -20.86 -25.86 -19.10
N PRO A 205 -19.93 -25.59 -20.04
CA PRO A 205 -19.18 -24.33 -20.08
C PRO A 205 -19.94 -23.12 -20.68
N ARG A 206 -21.24 -23.21 -21.01
CA ARG A 206 -22.00 -22.06 -21.57
C ARG A 206 -22.93 -21.33 -20.62
N ARG A 207 -23.14 -21.82 -19.40
CA ARG A 207 -23.91 -21.12 -18.36
C ARG A 207 -23.16 -21.32 -17.05
N SER A 208 -22.47 -20.29 -16.58
CA SER A 208 -21.68 -20.30 -15.35
C SER A 208 -22.55 -20.41 -14.08
N ILE A 209 -23.33 -21.50 -13.95
CA ILE A 209 -24.08 -21.91 -12.76
C ILE A 209 -24.15 -23.45 -12.76
N LEU A 210 -23.84 -24.09 -11.62
CA LEU A 210 -23.99 -25.54 -11.41
C LEU A 210 -25.47 -25.90 -11.20
N THR A 211 -26.11 -26.54 -12.19
CA THR A 211 -27.45 -27.11 -12.04
C THR A 211 -27.39 -28.62 -11.81
N LYS A 212 -28.11 -29.08 -10.79
CA LYS A 212 -28.22 -30.48 -10.36
C LYS A 212 -29.16 -31.20 -11.33
N GLY A 213 -28.61 -32.03 -12.21
CA GLY A 213 -29.40 -32.86 -13.13
C GLY A 213 -30.04 -34.04 -12.40
N LEU A 214 -31.36 -34.09 -12.38
CA LEU A 214 -32.13 -35.27 -11.98
C LEU A 214 -32.15 -36.26 -13.15
N VAL A 215 -31.85 -37.53 -12.86
CA VAL A 215 -32.27 -38.66 -13.72
C VAL A 215 -33.74 -38.90 -13.46
#